data_AF-A0A0N4V8L4-F1
#
_entry.id   AF-A0A0N4V8L4-F1
#
_cell.length_a   1.000
_cell.length_b   1.000
_cell.length_c   1.000
_cell.angle_alpha   90.00
_cell.angle_beta   90.00
_cell.angle_gamma   90.00
#
_symmetry.space_group_name_H-M   'P 1'
#
loop_
_entity.id
_entity.type
_entity.pdbx_description
1 polymer ?
#
loop_
_entity_poly.entity_id
_entity_poly.type
_entity_poly.pdbx_seq_one_letter_code
_entity_poly.pdbx_strand_id
1 'polypeptide(L)'
;MIEWIRSQLDLFDLLIITIVGLVTFYYFRSKRASGDKETSQLRSRGPSHATAPKVLSGTESPIAKMREEGRQILILFGSQTGTAEELAGRLANDLQIFKQKAVVLDPEEVDLEDFVTFTKIPNALLILCMATYGEGDPTDNAVQFHEYFKHTGTDLHGIRYAV
;
A
#
# COMPACT_ATOMS: atom_id res chain seq x y z
N MET A 1 40.69 -11.95 -32.83
CA MET A 1 39.39 -11.36 -32.41
C MET A 1 39.29 -11.19 -30.90
N ILE A 2 39.71 -12.17 -30.10
CA ILE A 2 39.74 -12.09 -28.62
C ILE A 2 40.82 -11.11 -28.11
N GLU A 3 41.98 -11.04 -28.75
CA GLU A 3 43.08 -10.12 -28.34
C GLU A 3 42.76 -8.63 -28.56
N TRP A 4 41.86 -8.29 -29.48
CA TRP A 4 41.41 -6.90 -29.72
C TRP A 4 40.52 -6.38 -28.57
N ILE A 5 39.68 -7.27 -28.02
CA ILE A 5 38.80 -6.98 -26.87
C ILE A 5 39.63 -6.80 -25.60
N ARG A 6 40.73 -7.55 -25.45
CA ARG A 6 41.62 -7.50 -24.29
C ARG A 6 42.41 -6.18 -24.17
N SER A 7 42.59 -5.46 -25.28
CA SER A 7 43.30 -4.16 -25.32
C SER A 7 42.39 -2.96 -24.99
N GLN A 8 41.07 -3.13 -25.08
CA GLN A 8 40.08 -2.07 -24.81
C GLN A 8 39.49 -2.13 -23.39
N LEU A 9 39.81 -3.17 -22.62
CA LEU A 9 39.38 -3.33 -21.24
C LEU A 9 40.56 -3.04 -20.32
N ASP A 10 40.65 -1.80 -19.84
CA ASP A 10 41.67 -1.41 -18.87
C ASP A 10 41.39 -2.04 -17.50
N LEU A 11 42.42 -2.12 -16.65
CA LEU A 11 42.29 -2.62 -15.27
C LEU A 11 41.20 -1.86 -14.48
N PHE A 12 41.00 -0.58 -14.81
CA PHE A 12 39.96 0.26 -14.23
C PHE A 12 38.55 -0.21 -14.60
N ASP A 13 38.32 -0.62 -15.85
CA ASP A 13 37.02 -1.15 -16.28
C ASP A 13 36.72 -2.48 -15.59
N LEU A 14 37.73 -3.35 -15.44
CA LEU A 14 37.59 -4.60 -14.69
C LEU A 14 37.25 -4.33 -13.20
N LEU A 15 37.86 -3.31 -12.60
CA LEU A 15 37.60 -2.89 -11.23
C LEU A 15 36.18 -2.32 -11.07
N ILE A 16 35.70 -1.53 -12.04
CA ILE A 16 34.33 -0.99 -12.02
C ILE A 16 33.30 -2.12 -12.15
N ILE A 17 33.50 -3.06 -13.10
CA ILE A 17 32.57 -4.18 -13.31
C ILE A 17 32.48 -5.08 -12.07
N THR A 18 33.60 -5.32 -11.39
CA THR A 18 33.61 -6.12 -10.16
C THR A 18 32.90 -5.42 -8.99
N ILE A 19 33.08 -4.10 -8.83
CA ILE A 19 32.37 -3.32 -7.81
C ILE A 19 30.85 -3.29 -8.10
N VAL A 20 30.45 -3.00 -9.34
CA VAL A 20 29.03 -2.99 -9.75
C VAL A 20 28.41 -4.38 -9.56
N GLY A 21 29.14 -5.44 -9.91
CA GLY A 21 28.72 -6.82 -9.66
C GLY A 21 28.53 -7.13 -8.18
N LEU A 22 29.45 -6.71 -7.31
CA LEU A 22 29.35 -6.89 -5.85
C LEU A 22 28.18 -6.11 -5.24
N VAL A 23 27.95 -4.87 -5.66
CA VAL A 23 26.82 -4.06 -5.20
C VAL A 23 25.50 -4.68 -5.63
N THR A 24 25.41 -5.11 -6.90
CA THR A 24 24.22 -5.79 -7.43
C THR A 24 23.97 -7.12 -6.71
N PHE A 25 25.03 -7.89 -6.45
CA PHE A 25 24.94 -9.14 -5.70
C PHE A 25 24.52 -8.91 -4.25
N TYR A 26 25.03 -7.87 -3.59
CA TYR A 26 24.63 -7.48 -2.25
C TYR A 26 23.15 -7.12 -2.21
N TYR A 27 22.68 -6.28 -3.14
CA TYR A 27 21.26 -5.93 -3.26
C TYR A 27 20.39 -7.15 -3.54
N PHE A 28 20.82 -8.03 -4.44
CA PHE A 28 20.08 -9.24 -4.78
C PHE A 28 20.02 -10.23 -3.60
N ARG A 29 21.13 -10.41 -2.87
CA ARG A 29 21.19 -11.23 -1.67
C ARG A 29 20.37 -10.63 -0.52
N SER A 30 20.39 -9.30 -0.37
CA SER A 30 19.52 -8.60 0.56
C SER A 30 18.05 -8.80 0.21
N LYS A 31 17.70 -8.81 -1.09
CA LYS A 31 16.32 -9.06 -1.54
C LYS A 31 15.92 -10.53 -1.39
N ARG A 32 16.86 -11.47 -1.52
CA ARG A 32 16.64 -12.90 -1.32
C ARG A 32 16.48 -13.29 0.15
N ALA A 33 17.09 -12.55 1.08
CA ALA A 33 16.83 -12.70 2.52
C ALA A 33 15.43 -12.25 2.96
N SER A 34 14.69 -11.53 2.09
CA SER A 34 13.30 -11.11 2.31
C SER A 34 12.29 -11.87 1.43
N GLY A 35 12.72 -12.89 0.68
CA GLY A 35 11.92 -13.55 -0.36
C GLY A 35 11.64 -15.03 -0.14
N ASP A 36 11.40 -15.48 1.09
CA ASP A 36 11.02 -16.87 1.40
C ASP A 36 9.91 -16.93 2.47
N LYS A 37 8.69 -16.55 2.10
CA LYS A 37 7.45 -16.94 2.80
C LYS A 37 6.25 -17.03 1.87
N GLU A 38 6.36 -17.65 0.69
CA GLU A 38 5.13 -17.92 -0.09
C GLU A 38 5.24 -19.06 -1.12
N THR A 39 5.68 -20.26 -0.71
CA THR A 39 5.46 -21.48 -1.52
C THR A 39 5.38 -22.73 -0.65
N SER A 40 4.27 -22.94 0.06
CA SER A 40 3.89 -24.27 0.55
C SER A 40 2.42 -24.32 0.98
N GLN A 41 1.49 -24.14 0.04
CA GLN A 41 0.09 -24.57 0.23
C GLN A 41 -0.51 -25.01 -1.11
N LEU A 42 0.08 -26.04 -1.72
CA LEU A 42 -0.56 -26.80 -2.81
C LEU A 42 -0.31 -28.30 -2.58
N ARG A 43 -1.05 -28.85 -1.62
CA ARG A 43 -1.42 -30.26 -1.41
C ARG A 43 -2.32 -30.25 -0.18
N SER A 44 -3.64 -30.45 -0.29
CA SER A 44 -4.21 -31.79 -0.20
C SER A 44 -5.70 -31.75 -0.54
N ARG A 45 -6.11 -32.64 -1.44
CA ARG A 45 -7.51 -32.94 -1.79
C ARG A 45 -7.95 -34.13 -0.92
N GLY A 46 -9.02 -33.94 -0.13
CA GLY A 46 -9.68 -35.00 0.65
C GLY A 46 -10.92 -34.43 1.37
N PRO A 47 -12.09 -35.10 1.33
CA PRO A 47 -13.37 -34.46 1.65
C PRO A 47 -13.85 -34.71 3.09
N SER A 48 -14.78 -33.84 3.53
CA SER A 48 -15.89 -34.08 4.47
C SER A 48 -15.80 -33.40 5.85
N HIS A 49 -16.88 -32.68 6.13
CA HIS A 49 -17.46 -32.29 7.43
C HIS A 49 -16.92 -31.06 8.19
N ALA A 50 -17.73 -30.01 8.08
CA ALA A 50 -18.22 -29.14 9.16
C ALA A 50 -17.24 -28.81 10.29
N THR A 51 -16.66 -27.61 10.22
CA THR A 51 -16.70 -26.56 11.25
C THR A 51 -16.17 -25.29 10.58
N ALA A 52 -16.83 -24.15 10.83
CA ALA A 52 -16.50 -22.85 10.26
C ALA A 52 -14.98 -22.55 10.34
N PRO A 53 -14.35 -22.03 9.27
CA PRO A 53 -12.98 -21.58 9.37
C PRO A 53 -12.95 -20.30 10.20
N LYS A 54 -12.44 -20.43 11.42
CA LYS A 54 -11.80 -19.37 12.19
C LYS A 54 -10.77 -18.72 11.27
N VAL A 55 -11.11 -17.58 10.69
CA VAL A 55 -10.20 -16.75 9.89
C VAL A 55 -9.02 -16.42 10.79
N LEU A 56 -7.84 -16.89 10.38
CA LEU A 56 -6.59 -16.60 11.04
C LEU A 56 -6.35 -15.09 10.99
N SER A 57 -6.43 -14.47 12.16
CA SER A 57 -5.79 -13.19 12.49
C SER A 57 -4.33 -13.23 12.03
N GLY A 58 -3.97 -12.26 11.18
CA GLY A 58 -2.60 -12.12 10.69
C GLY A 58 -2.36 -11.02 9.64
N THR A 59 -3.40 -10.39 9.10
CA THR A 59 -3.24 -9.15 8.31
C THR A 59 -3.54 -7.98 9.24
N GLU A 60 -2.50 -7.38 9.82
CA GLU A 60 -2.63 -6.14 10.57
C GLU A 60 -3.30 -5.07 9.71
N SER A 61 -4.35 -4.43 10.22
CA SER A 61 -5.10 -3.46 9.44
C SER A 61 -4.23 -2.25 9.09
N PRO A 62 -4.37 -1.69 7.87
CA PRO A 62 -3.57 -0.54 7.44
C PRO A 62 -3.66 0.66 8.40
N ILE A 63 -4.84 0.87 9.00
CA ILE A 63 -5.08 1.93 9.99
C ILE A 63 -4.33 1.65 11.30
N ALA A 64 -4.29 0.38 11.75
CA ALA A 64 -3.50 0.01 12.93
C ALA A 64 -2.00 0.28 12.71
N LYS A 65 -1.46 -0.09 11.55
CA LYS A 65 -0.07 0.21 11.17
C LYS A 65 0.20 1.71 11.13
N MET A 66 -0.73 2.47 10.57
CA MET A 66 -0.64 3.93 10.51
C MET A 66 -0.51 4.55 11.91
N ARG A 67 -1.28 4.03 12.88
CA ARG A 67 -1.19 4.45 14.29
C ARG A 67 0.15 4.09 14.92
N GLU A 68 0.65 2.87 14.71
CA GLU A 68 1.95 2.43 15.25
C GLU A 68 3.12 3.24 14.71
N GLU A 69 3.05 3.62 13.43
CA GLU A 69 4.06 4.46 12.79
C GLU A 69 3.89 5.96 13.08
N GLY A 70 2.87 6.35 13.86
CA GLY A 70 2.59 7.74 14.21
C GLY A 70 2.19 8.60 13.00
N ARG A 71 1.64 7.99 11.95
CA ARG A 71 1.12 8.71 10.78
C ARG A 71 -0.31 9.19 11.08
N GLN A 72 -0.58 10.43 10.73
CA GLN A 72 -1.86 11.10 11.04
C GLN A 72 -2.69 11.45 9.80
N ILE A 73 -2.13 11.27 8.60
CA ILE A 73 -2.79 11.61 7.34
C ILE A 73 -3.12 10.34 6.58
N LEU A 74 -4.40 10.15 6.29
CA LEU A 74 -4.93 9.08 5.44
C LEU A 74 -5.50 9.70 4.17
N ILE A 75 -5.10 9.20 3.01
CA ILE A 75 -5.64 9.58 1.71
C ILE A 75 -6.34 8.36 1.13
N LEU A 76 -7.63 8.46 0.85
CA LEU A 76 -8.39 7.44 0.13
C LEU A 76 -8.63 7.89 -1.30
N PHE A 77 -8.57 6.94 -2.25
CA PHE A 77 -8.85 7.23 -3.65
C PHE A 77 -9.98 6.36 -4.21
N GLY A 78 -11.05 6.99 -4.69
CA GLY A 78 -12.07 6.33 -5.49
C GLY A 78 -11.75 6.51 -6.97
N SER A 79 -11.33 5.45 -7.68
CA SER A 79 -10.93 5.57 -9.08
C SER A 79 -11.32 4.36 -9.93
N GLN A 80 -11.70 4.62 -11.19
CA GLN A 80 -11.95 3.57 -12.19
C GLN A 80 -10.73 3.36 -13.11
N THR A 81 -10.11 4.45 -13.56
CA THR A 81 -9.01 4.43 -14.53
C THR A 81 -7.70 5.02 -13.96
N GLY A 82 -7.60 5.13 -12.63
CA GLY A 82 -6.37 5.52 -11.92
C GLY A 82 -6.09 7.03 -11.80
N THR A 83 -6.94 7.92 -12.32
CA THR A 83 -6.70 9.36 -12.24
C THR A 83 -6.71 9.89 -10.80
N ALA A 84 -7.66 9.42 -9.99
CA ALA A 84 -7.76 9.83 -8.58
C ALA A 84 -6.67 9.17 -7.72
N GLU A 85 -6.28 7.95 -8.05
CA GLU A 85 -5.13 7.26 -7.45
C GLU A 85 -3.83 8.02 -7.70
N GLU A 86 -3.59 8.45 -8.95
CA GLU A 86 -2.42 9.25 -9.29
C GLU A 86 -2.42 10.60 -8.56
N LEU A 87 -3.58 11.27 -8.46
CA LEU A 87 -3.73 12.50 -7.69
C LEU A 87 -3.40 12.27 -6.20
N ALA A 88 -3.94 11.21 -5.60
CA ALA A 88 -3.67 10.86 -4.21
C ALA A 88 -2.18 10.58 -3.96
N GLY A 89 -1.52 9.85 -4.87
CA GLY A 89 -0.09 9.59 -4.82
C GLY A 89 0.76 10.86 -4.95
N ARG A 90 0.39 11.78 -5.86
CA ARG A 90 1.07 13.08 -6.00
C ARG A 90 0.89 13.92 -4.73
N LEU A 91 -0.32 13.98 -4.18
CA LEU A 91 -0.59 14.70 -2.94
C LEU A 91 0.19 14.13 -1.74
N ALA A 92 0.32 12.81 -1.64
CA ALA A 92 1.14 12.17 -0.62
C ALA A 92 2.62 12.56 -0.72
N ASN A 93 3.14 12.73 -1.94
CA ASN A 93 4.50 13.23 -2.17
C ASN A 93 4.65 14.71 -1.79
N ASP A 94 3.68 15.55 -2.13
CA ASP A 94 3.69 16.97 -1.78
C ASP A 94 3.68 17.18 -0.25
N LEU A 95 2.96 16.32 0.49
CA LEU A 95 2.93 16.37 1.95
C LEU A 95 4.30 16.12 2.60
N GLN A 96 5.22 15.44 1.92
CA GLN A 96 6.58 15.22 2.43
C GLN A 96 7.35 16.54 2.58
N ILE A 97 7.02 17.56 1.76
CA ILE A 97 7.61 18.91 1.85
C ILE A 97 7.29 19.54 3.22
N PHE A 98 6.12 19.22 3.77
CA PHE A 98 5.68 19.65 5.10
C PHE A 98 6.15 18.71 6.23
N LYS A 99 7.03 17.75 5.93
CA LYS A 99 7.48 16.69 6.83
C LYS A 99 6.32 15.83 7.36
N GLN A 100 5.23 15.75 6.62
CA GLN A 100 4.09 14.92 6.92
C GLN A 100 4.14 13.65 6.06
N LYS A 101 3.87 12.49 6.68
CA LYS A 101 3.77 11.22 5.96
C LYS A 101 2.30 10.83 5.87
N ALA A 102 1.80 10.72 4.64
CA ALA A 102 0.49 10.18 4.37
C ALA A 102 0.54 8.67 4.13
N VAL A 103 -0.56 7.99 4.39
CA VAL A 103 -0.85 6.64 3.87
C VAL A 103 -1.91 6.81 2.80
N VAL A 104 -1.66 6.25 1.63
CA VAL A 104 -2.61 6.22 0.52
C VAL A 104 -3.20 4.81 0.47
N LEU A 105 -4.52 4.68 0.52
CA LEU A 105 -5.21 3.38 0.51
C LEU A 105 -6.39 3.39 -0.45
N ASP A 106 -6.66 2.21 -1.01
CA ASP A 106 -7.94 1.94 -1.65
C ASP A 106 -9.03 1.80 -0.56
N PRO A 107 -10.20 2.44 -0.71
CA PRO A 107 -11.32 2.24 0.21
C PRO A 107 -11.74 0.78 0.42
N GLU A 108 -11.54 -0.12 -0.56
CA GLU A 108 -11.82 -1.57 -0.41
C GLU A 108 -10.85 -2.27 0.57
N GLU A 109 -9.64 -1.73 0.74
CA GLU A 109 -8.64 -2.27 1.68
C GLU A 109 -8.89 -1.80 3.12
N VAL A 110 -9.81 -0.85 3.31
CA VAL A 110 -10.13 -0.29 4.61
C VAL A 110 -11.24 -1.11 5.26
N ASP A 111 -10.90 -1.76 6.36
CA ASP A 111 -11.92 -2.27 7.27
C ASP A 111 -12.66 -1.09 7.94
N LEU A 112 -13.94 -0.94 7.60
CA LEU A 112 -14.79 0.16 8.06
C LEU A 112 -15.05 0.08 9.57
N GLU A 113 -14.92 -1.09 10.20
CA GLU A 113 -14.97 -1.22 11.65
C GLU A 113 -13.71 -0.61 12.30
N ASP A 114 -12.56 -0.76 11.65
CA ASP A 114 -11.29 -0.14 12.08
C ASP A 114 -11.21 1.35 11.76
N PHE A 115 -12.05 1.87 10.86
CA PHE A 115 -12.16 3.29 10.59
C PHE A 115 -12.54 4.10 11.83
N VAL A 116 -13.32 3.52 12.75
CA VAL A 116 -13.60 4.16 14.05
C VAL A 116 -12.32 4.34 14.85
N THR A 117 -11.32 3.46 14.70
CA THR A 117 -10.03 3.60 15.39
C THR A 117 -9.19 4.74 14.80
N PHE A 118 -9.40 5.12 13.54
CA PHE A 118 -8.78 6.30 12.94
C PHE A 118 -9.18 7.60 13.67
N THR A 119 -10.43 7.71 14.16
CA THR A 119 -10.89 8.86 14.96
C THR A 119 -10.06 9.09 16.22
N LYS A 120 -9.41 8.04 16.74
CA LYS A 120 -8.62 8.07 17.97
C LYS A 120 -7.20 8.58 17.74
N ILE A 121 -6.77 8.75 16.49
CA ILE A 121 -5.45 9.30 16.17
C ILE A 121 -5.49 10.82 16.41
N PRO A 122 -4.58 11.38 17.23
CA PRO A 122 -4.56 12.80 17.48
C PRO A 122 -4.26 13.57 16.18
N ASN A 123 -5.00 14.65 15.94
CA ASN A 123 -4.88 15.48 14.74
C ASN A 123 -5.08 14.72 13.41
N ALA A 124 -5.85 13.62 13.42
CA ALA A 124 -6.19 12.85 12.23
C ALA A 124 -6.72 13.74 11.09
N LEU A 125 -6.17 13.54 9.89
CA LEU A 125 -6.60 14.18 8.65
C LEU A 125 -6.94 13.11 7.61
N LEU A 126 -8.18 13.12 7.14
CA LEU A 126 -8.64 12.30 6.03
C LEU A 126 -8.68 13.14 4.75
N ILE A 127 -8.12 12.65 3.66
CA ILE A 127 -8.23 13.28 2.35
C ILE A 127 -8.89 12.27 1.40
N LEU A 128 -9.89 12.71 0.64
CA LEU A 128 -10.72 11.85 -0.19
C LEU A 128 -10.60 12.27 -1.67
N CYS A 129 -9.74 11.61 -2.44
CA CYS A 129 -9.68 11.79 -3.88
C CYS A 129 -10.74 10.92 -4.56
N MET A 130 -11.97 11.41 -4.69
CA MET A 130 -13.12 10.61 -5.17
C MET A 130 -13.51 11.00 -6.60
N ALA A 131 -13.41 10.07 -7.54
CA ALA A 131 -14.07 10.21 -8.83
C ALA A 131 -15.54 9.78 -8.73
N THR A 132 -16.37 10.32 -9.63
CA THR A 132 -17.74 9.88 -9.84
C THR A 132 -17.86 9.22 -11.19
N TYR A 133 -18.78 8.28 -11.34
CA TYR A 133 -19.06 7.59 -12.59
C TYR A 133 -20.55 7.73 -12.98
N GLY A 134 -20.85 7.64 -14.28
CA GLY A 134 -22.21 7.70 -14.80
C GLY A 134 -22.96 8.98 -14.39
N GLU A 135 -24.08 8.79 -13.69
CA GLU A 135 -25.01 9.85 -13.24
C GLU A 135 -24.65 10.42 -11.85
N GLY A 136 -23.41 10.22 -11.39
CA GLY A 136 -22.95 10.64 -10.07
C GLY A 136 -22.78 9.50 -9.06
N ASP A 137 -22.74 8.26 -9.53
CA ASP A 137 -22.47 7.10 -8.69
C ASP A 137 -20.99 7.06 -8.25
N PRO A 138 -20.67 6.47 -7.09
CA PRO A 138 -19.28 6.23 -6.70
C PRO A 138 -18.58 5.28 -7.69
N THR A 139 -17.25 5.29 -7.69
CA THR A 139 -16.46 4.26 -8.40
C THR A 139 -16.61 2.91 -7.73
N ASP A 140 -16.34 1.82 -8.46
CA ASP A 140 -16.54 0.45 -7.96
C ASP A 140 -15.85 0.22 -6.61
N ASN A 141 -14.59 0.66 -6.49
CA ASN A 141 -13.79 0.53 -5.28
C ASN A 141 -14.27 1.41 -4.10
N ALA A 142 -15.15 2.38 -4.36
CA ALA A 142 -15.70 3.28 -3.33
C ALA A 142 -17.15 2.95 -2.96
N VAL A 143 -17.80 1.97 -3.60
CA VAL A 143 -19.20 1.63 -3.37
C VAL A 143 -19.45 1.24 -1.90
N GLN A 144 -18.65 0.32 -1.36
CA GLN A 144 -18.84 -0.14 0.01
C GLN A 144 -18.63 0.98 1.04
N PHE A 145 -17.61 1.81 0.82
CA PHE A 145 -17.34 2.99 1.63
C PHE A 145 -18.51 3.99 1.59
N HIS A 146 -19.03 4.28 0.40
CA HIS A 146 -20.17 5.18 0.21
C HIS A 146 -21.43 4.67 0.93
N GLU A 147 -21.78 3.39 0.75
CA GLU A 147 -22.96 2.80 1.38
C GLU A 147 -22.83 2.75 2.92
N TYR A 148 -21.63 2.48 3.44
CA TYR A 148 -21.38 2.50 4.87
C TYR A 148 -21.72 3.86 5.49
N PHE A 149 -21.23 4.96 4.93
CA PHE A 149 -21.50 6.30 5.48
C PHE A 149 -22.91 6.81 5.21
N LYS A 150 -23.55 6.34 4.14
CA LYS A 150 -24.94 6.67 3.85
C LYS A 150 -25.93 6.02 4.82
N HIS A 151 -25.61 4.81 5.28
CA HIS A 151 -26.51 4.00 6.12
C HIS A 151 -26.11 3.97 7.60
N THR A 152 -24.86 4.29 7.93
CA THR A 152 -24.35 4.26 9.30
C THR A 152 -24.21 5.67 9.85
N GLY A 153 -24.82 5.94 11.01
CA GLY A 153 -24.61 7.18 11.76
C GLY A 153 -23.31 7.16 12.56
N THR A 154 -22.19 6.77 11.94
CA THR A 154 -20.90 6.66 12.61
C THR A 154 -20.44 8.04 13.10
N ASP A 155 -20.07 8.12 14.37
CA ASP A 155 -19.50 9.34 14.93
C ASP A 155 -18.09 9.57 14.38
N LEU A 156 -17.91 10.69 13.68
CA LEU A 156 -16.64 11.15 13.11
C LEU A 156 -16.11 12.41 13.81
N HIS A 157 -16.63 12.74 15.01
CA HIS A 157 -16.16 13.89 15.77
C HIS A 157 -14.63 13.83 15.98
N GLY A 158 -13.97 14.96 15.67
CA GLY A 158 -12.52 15.11 15.81
C GLY A 158 -11.70 14.75 14.57
N ILE A 159 -12.30 14.14 13.54
CA ILE A 159 -11.63 13.97 12.25
C ILE A 159 -11.68 15.28 11.46
N ARG A 160 -10.53 15.72 10.97
CA ARG A 160 -10.44 16.76 9.93
C ARG A 160 -10.47 16.08 8.58
N TYR A 161 -11.21 16.63 7.61
CA TYR A 161 -11.27 16.04 6.27
C TYR A 161 -11.17 17.08 5.15
N ALA A 162 -10.74 16.61 3.98
CA ALA A 162 -10.79 17.31 2.70
C ALA A 162 -11.23 16.33 1.61
N VAL A 163 -11.95 16.81 0.60
CA VAL A 163 -12.44 16.03 -0.57
C VAL A 163 -11.97 16.73 -1.84
#